data_AF-I7ZC08-F1
#
_entry.id   AF-I7ZC08-F1
#
_cell.length_a   1.000
_cell.length_b   1.000
_cell.length_c   1.000
_cell.angle_alpha   90.00
_cell.angle_beta   90.00
_cell.angle_gamma   90.00
#
_symmetry.space_group_name_H-M   'P 1'
#
loop_
_entity.id
_entity.type
_entity.pdbx_description
1 polymer ?
#
loop_
_entity_poly.entity_id
_entity_poly.type
_entity_poly.pdbx_seq_one_letter_code
_entity_poly.pdbx_strand_id
1 'polypeptide(L)'
;MTRPNTFIIGAPKSGTTSLVHYLGRHPGAFFCNPKEPGFFATDFPWLARRNALPTQDSYLHLFRNAGEASVVGEASTMYLSSEAAASNILGFNSDARFIVMLRNPVEVARAYHMQKLLVFQEDVPDFETAWKLQAARRRGEHIPANCPDPFMLQYGSIPRFGPQVERLLRTVPREAILFVRYDDFKRDPGEIYRQALQFLRMPDDGRAEFPVMGPSRMHRFPLLAKLFHSPPAPIRIPVTQLRRHLVRKRYPVIEKLKRRMYRQQQRQMPSPELQQEMLEHFRPDVLALERLLGWNLQDWLTPPVAGR
;
A
#
# COMPACT_ATOMS: atom_id res chain seq x y z
N MET A 1 5.37 26.85 2.00
CA MET A 1 4.99 25.54 2.58
C MET A 1 5.99 24.49 2.10
N THR A 2 6.42 23.60 2.98
CA THR A 2 7.42 22.56 2.67
C THR A 2 6.89 21.58 1.62
N ARG A 3 7.68 21.29 0.59
CA ARG A 3 7.32 20.33 -0.46
C ARG A 3 7.91 18.95 -0.15
N PRO A 4 7.16 17.85 -0.35
CA PRO A 4 7.72 16.52 -0.27
C PRO A 4 8.73 16.26 -1.39
N ASN A 5 9.78 15.51 -1.06
CA ASN A 5 10.86 15.10 -1.95
C ASN A 5 11.04 13.57 -2.01
N THR A 6 10.33 12.81 -1.16
CA THR A 6 10.49 11.36 -1.06
C THR A 6 9.13 10.66 -1.15
N PHE A 7 9.00 9.72 -2.08
CA PHE A 7 7.72 9.08 -2.40
C PHE A 7 7.85 7.56 -2.34
N ILE A 8 7.18 6.92 -1.39
CA ILE A 8 7.06 5.46 -1.35
C ILE A 8 5.81 5.07 -2.14
N ILE A 9 6.01 4.75 -3.42
CA ILE A 9 4.92 4.70 -4.41
C ILE A 9 4.27 3.33 -4.55
N GLY A 10 4.81 2.31 -3.90
CA GLY A 10 4.28 0.96 -4.03
C GLY A 10 5.16 -0.09 -3.38
N ALA A 11 4.75 -1.34 -3.42
CA ALA A 11 3.43 -1.80 -3.84
C ALA A 11 2.51 -2.04 -2.64
N PRO A 12 1.18 -2.13 -2.84
CA PRO A 12 0.26 -2.49 -1.76
C PRO A 12 0.67 -3.84 -1.16
N LYS A 13 0.60 -3.96 0.17
CA LYS A 13 0.90 -5.21 0.90
C LYS A 13 2.36 -5.71 0.82
N SER A 14 3.28 -4.86 0.38
CA SER A 14 4.72 -5.16 0.27
C SER A 14 5.58 -4.55 1.38
N GLY A 15 5.02 -4.25 2.56
CA GLY A 15 5.81 -3.79 3.72
C GLY A 15 6.01 -2.27 3.83
N THR A 16 5.45 -1.46 2.94
CA THR A 16 5.61 0.01 2.93
C THR A 16 5.26 0.69 4.25
N THR A 17 4.25 0.19 4.98
CA THR A 17 3.89 0.74 6.30
C THR A 17 5.00 0.56 7.34
N SER A 18 5.72 -0.57 7.32
CA SER A 18 6.87 -0.77 8.21
C SER A 18 8.00 0.19 7.84
N LEU A 19 8.31 0.34 6.55
CA LEU A 19 9.37 1.25 6.11
C LEU A 19 9.06 2.72 6.46
N VAL A 20 7.83 3.19 6.22
CA VAL A 20 7.38 4.52 6.67
C VAL A 20 7.53 4.68 8.18
N HIS A 21 7.25 3.63 8.95
CA HIS A 21 7.38 3.66 10.40
C HIS A 21 8.84 3.75 10.88
N TYR A 22 9.76 3.12 10.15
CA TYR A 22 11.18 3.18 10.47
C TYR A 22 11.74 4.56 10.11
N LEU A 23 11.56 4.98 8.84
CA LEU A 23 12.03 6.28 8.34
C LEU A 23 11.37 7.46 9.08
N GLY A 24 10.06 7.45 9.27
CA GLY A 24 9.34 8.55 9.92
C GLY A 24 9.62 8.74 11.42
N ARG A 25 10.52 7.95 12.00
CA ARG A 25 11.04 8.10 13.36
C ARG A 25 12.49 8.57 13.39
N HIS A 26 13.17 8.61 12.24
CA HIS A 26 14.47 9.21 12.14
C HIS A 26 14.33 10.74 12.32
N PRO A 27 15.20 11.40 13.11
CA PRO A 27 15.09 12.84 13.39
C PRO A 27 15.15 13.77 12.15
N GLY A 28 15.73 13.32 11.03
CA GLY A 28 15.85 14.08 9.79
C GLY A 28 14.75 13.80 8.78
N ALA A 29 13.73 12.99 9.14
CA ALA A 29 12.65 12.61 8.24
C ALA A 29 11.27 13.00 8.80
N PHE A 30 10.41 13.47 7.92
CA PHE A 30 9.01 13.74 8.19
C PHE A 30 8.15 13.02 7.15
N PHE A 31 7.17 12.24 7.61
CA PHE A 31 6.17 11.62 6.74
C PHE A 31 4.77 12.17 7.02
N CYS A 32 4.01 12.43 5.95
CA CYS A 32 2.66 12.95 6.07
C CYS A 32 1.73 12.02 6.87
N ASN A 33 0.72 12.61 7.50
CA ASN A 33 -0.37 11.88 8.14
C ASN A 33 -1.72 12.49 7.71
N PRO A 34 -2.64 11.71 7.11
CA PRO A 34 -2.59 10.25 6.94
C PRO A 34 -1.58 9.77 5.89
N LYS A 35 -1.12 8.52 6.03
CA LYS A 35 -0.49 7.76 4.94
C LYS A 35 -1.52 7.54 3.82
N GLU A 36 -1.07 7.30 2.59
CA GLU A 36 -1.91 7.10 1.40
C GLU A 36 -2.75 8.33 1.03
N PRO A 37 -2.18 9.55 0.98
CA PRO A 37 -2.91 10.76 0.55
C PRO A 37 -3.40 10.63 -0.91
N GLY A 38 -2.61 10.00 -1.79
CA GLY A 38 -3.04 9.65 -3.14
C GLY A 38 -3.29 10.83 -4.08
N PHE A 39 -2.65 11.97 -3.81
CA PHE A 39 -2.85 13.22 -4.52
C PHE A 39 -2.41 13.18 -5.99
N PHE A 40 -1.29 12.53 -6.30
CA PHE A 40 -0.69 12.57 -7.65
C PHE A 40 -1.28 11.55 -8.64
N ALA A 41 -2.05 10.56 -8.19
CA ALA A 41 -2.70 9.59 -9.07
C ALA A 41 -4.03 10.14 -9.60
N THR A 42 -3.95 11.04 -10.57
CA THR A 42 -5.12 11.73 -11.15
C THR A 42 -6.04 10.81 -11.95
N ASP A 43 -5.51 9.69 -12.45
CA ASP A 43 -6.23 8.56 -13.02
C ASP A 43 -6.99 7.71 -11.98
N PHE A 44 -6.65 7.85 -10.69
CA PHE A 44 -7.35 7.22 -9.55
C PHE A 44 -7.91 8.28 -8.59
N PRO A 45 -8.85 9.14 -9.04
CA PRO A 45 -9.28 10.32 -8.28
C PRO A 45 -9.94 9.98 -6.93
N TRP A 46 -10.43 8.76 -6.74
CA TRP A 46 -10.97 8.31 -5.46
C TRP A 46 -9.95 8.30 -4.32
N LEU A 47 -8.64 8.19 -4.62
CA LEU A 47 -7.59 8.20 -3.61
C LEU A 47 -7.49 9.56 -2.92
N ALA A 48 -7.36 10.64 -3.68
CA ALA A 48 -7.35 12.00 -3.16
C ALA A 48 -8.68 12.38 -2.50
N ARG A 49 -9.82 12.02 -3.11
CA ARG A 49 -11.17 12.28 -2.58
C ARG A 49 -11.38 11.66 -1.20
N ARG A 50 -10.88 10.43 -0.98
CA ARG A 50 -10.97 9.75 0.33
C ARG A 50 -10.32 10.55 1.46
N ASN A 51 -9.27 11.31 1.14
CA ASN A 51 -8.53 12.13 2.10
C ASN A 51 -8.96 13.60 2.11
N ALA A 52 -9.98 13.98 1.32
CA ALA A 52 -10.43 15.35 1.15
C ALA A 52 -9.30 16.31 0.74
N LEU A 53 -8.53 15.91 -0.27
CA LEU A 53 -7.41 16.68 -0.83
C LEU A 53 -7.75 17.21 -2.24
N PRO A 54 -8.67 18.19 -2.38
CA PRO A 54 -9.11 18.69 -3.68
C PRO A 54 -8.08 19.62 -4.35
N THR A 55 -7.10 20.15 -3.61
CA THR A 55 -6.15 21.17 -4.11
C THR A 55 -4.72 20.89 -3.64
N GLN A 56 -3.74 21.47 -4.34
CA GLN A 56 -2.35 21.42 -3.92
C GLN A 56 -2.12 22.03 -2.53
N ASP A 57 -2.85 23.08 -2.16
CA ASP A 57 -2.73 23.67 -0.81
C ASP A 57 -3.19 22.70 0.28
N SER A 58 -4.33 22.03 0.06
CA SER A 58 -4.81 21.00 0.99
C SER A 58 -3.82 19.83 1.12
N TYR A 59 -3.11 19.52 0.04
CA TYR A 59 -2.04 18.52 0.01
C TYR A 59 -0.79 18.99 0.78
N LEU A 60 -0.27 20.18 0.49
CA LEU A 60 0.91 20.76 1.14
C LEU A 60 0.71 20.98 2.64
N HIS A 61 -0.53 21.21 3.07
CA HIS A 61 -0.88 21.33 4.49
C HIS A 61 -0.56 20.06 5.29
N LEU A 62 -0.49 18.89 4.66
CA LEU A 62 -0.07 17.64 5.31
C LEU A 62 1.39 17.69 5.80
N PHE A 63 2.19 18.61 5.25
CA PHE A 63 3.62 18.76 5.52
C PHE A 63 3.96 20.02 6.33
N ARG A 64 2.97 20.76 6.82
CA ARG A 64 3.18 22.01 7.58
C ARG A 64 4.02 21.87 8.85
N ASN A 65 4.12 20.65 9.39
CA ASN A 65 4.88 20.32 10.60
C ASN A 65 6.21 19.61 10.28
N ALA A 66 6.70 19.68 9.04
CA ALA A 66 7.95 19.05 8.64
C ALA A 66 9.19 19.63 9.32
N GLY A 67 9.12 20.88 9.81
CA GLY A 67 10.25 21.55 10.44
C GLY A 67 11.47 21.59 9.51
N GLU A 68 12.61 21.17 10.05
CA GLU A 68 13.90 21.14 9.35
C GLU A 68 14.25 19.76 8.76
N ALA A 69 13.28 18.85 8.65
CA ALA A 69 13.53 17.53 8.07
C ALA A 69 14.03 17.65 6.62
N SER A 70 15.18 17.04 6.33
CA SER A 70 15.74 16.99 4.98
C SER A 70 14.98 16.02 4.08
N VAL A 71 14.39 14.98 4.66
CA VAL A 71 13.51 14.04 3.99
C VAL A 71 12.07 14.34 4.36
N VAL A 72 11.29 14.79 3.39
CA VAL A 72 9.86 15.07 3.56
C VAL A 72 9.12 14.18 2.60
N GLY A 73 8.33 13.25 3.13
CA GLY A 73 7.82 12.15 2.32
C GLY A 73 6.37 11.78 2.53
N GLU A 74 5.86 11.08 1.53
CA GLU A 74 4.57 10.40 1.59
C GLU A 74 4.68 8.96 1.11
N ALA A 75 3.62 8.19 1.33
CA ALA A 75 3.55 6.82 0.85
C ALA A 75 2.14 6.47 0.36
N SER A 76 1.97 6.46 -0.96
CA SER A 76 0.72 6.12 -1.64
C SER A 76 0.97 4.89 -2.52
N THR A 77 0.55 3.71 -2.06
CA THR A 77 0.96 2.43 -2.66
C THR A 77 0.38 2.15 -4.04
N MET A 78 -0.70 2.83 -4.41
CA MET A 78 -1.32 2.73 -5.73
C MET A 78 -0.62 3.58 -6.80
N TYR A 79 0.36 4.42 -6.43
CA TYR A 79 1.08 5.25 -7.40
C TYR A 79 1.90 4.43 -8.38
N LEU A 80 2.45 3.29 -7.97
CA LEU A 80 3.15 2.39 -8.89
C LEU A 80 2.21 1.91 -10.01
N SER A 81 0.95 1.62 -9.68
CA SER A 81 -0.05 1.17 -10.66
C SER A 81 -0.62 2.31 -11.51
N SER A 82 -0.58 3.54 -11.01
CA SER A 82 -1.04 4.73 -11.72
C SER A 82 -0.16 5.01 -12.94
N GLU A 83 -0.79 5.42 -14.04
CA GLU A 83 -0.11 5.86 -15.25
C GLU A 83 0.35 7.33 -15.15
N ALA A 84 -0.31 8.12 -14.31
CA ALA A 84 -0.07 9.55 -14.18
C ALA A 84 0.85 9.93 -13.00
N ALA A 85 0.86 9.14 -11.92
CA ALA A 85 1.44 9.57 -10.65
C ALA A 85 2.93 9.94 -10.72
N ALA A 86 3.76 9.12 -11.36
CA ALA A 86 5.21 9.37 -11.45
C ALA A 86 5.51 10.67 -12.22
N SER A 87 4.87 10.88 -13.38
CA SER A 87 5.01 12.10 -14.17
C SER A 87 4.52 13.34 -13.41
N ASN A 88 3.38 13.23 -12.73
CA ASN A 88 2.84 14.32 -11.92
C ASN A 88 3.77 14.68 -10.74
N ILE A 89 4.39 13.68 -10.10
CA ILE A 89 5.37 13.90 -9.03
C ILE A 89 6.60 14.64 -9.58
N LEU A 90 7.16 14.21 -10.72
CA LEU A 90 8.31 14.88 -11.34
C LEU A 90 8.00 16.30 -11.80
N GLY A 91 6.79 16.54 -12.32
CA GLY A 91 6.33 17.88 -12.68
C GLY A 91 6.17 18.80 -11.46
N PHE A 92 5.89 18.23 -10.28
CA PHE A 92 5.80 18.96 -9.02
C PHE A 92 7.17 19.17 -8.34
N ASN A 93 8.03 18.17 -8.40
CA ASN A 93 9.39 18.16 -7.85
C ASN A 93 10.29 17.27 -8.72
N SER A 94 11.14 17.90 -9.53
CA SER A 94 12.06 17.21 -10.45
C SER A 94 13.13 16.39 -9.73
N ASP A 95 13.44 16.72 -8.47
CA ASP A 95 14.45 16.04 -7.65
C ASP A 95 13.84 14.95 -6.75
N ALA A 96 12.60 14.55 -7.02
CA ALA A 96 11.89 13.54 -6.25
C ALA A 96 12.63 12.19 -6.24
N ARG A 97 12.73 11.58 -5.07
CA ARG A 97 13.22 10.21 -4.88
C ARG A 97 12.05 9.24 -4.69
N PHE A 98 12.14 8.09 -5.33
CA PHE A 98 11.09 7.07 -5.35
C PHE A 98 11.57 5.81 -4.63
N ILE A 99 10.72 5.24 -3.78
CA ILE A 99 10.97 3.92 -3.17
C ILE A 99 9.85 2.98 -3.57
N VAL A 100 10.23 1.81 -4.09
CA VAL A 100 9.32 0.77 -4.57
C VAL A 100 9.63 -0.53 -3.84
N MET A 101 8.67 -1.04 -3.07
CA MET A 101 8.76 -2.34 -2.40
C MET A 101 7.93 -3.38 -3.15
N LEU A 102 8.55 -4.45 -3.62
CA LEU A 102 7.88 -5.54 -4.35
C LEU A 102 7.87 -6.83 -3.53
N ARG A 103 6.81 -7.61 -3.65
CA ARG A 103 6.60 -8.87 -2.95
C ARG A 103 6.05 -9.89 -3.94
N ASN A 104 6.25 -11.18 -3.69
CA ASN A 104 5.62 -12.25 -4.46
C ASN A 104 4.14 -11.91 -4.79
N PRO A 105 3.78 -11.83 -6.10
CA PRO A 105 2.47 -11.34 -6.52
C PRO A 105 1.31 -12.21 -6.06
N VAL A 106 1.51 -13.53 -5.91
CA VAL A 106 0.52 -14.46 -5.35
C VAL A 106 0.19 -14.09 -3.91
N GLU A 107 1.21 -13.79 -3.11
CA GLU A 107 1.01 -13.38 -1.73
C GLU A 107 0.37 -12.00 -1.62
N VAL A 108 0.71 -11.07 -2.52
CA VAL A 108 0.11 -9.74 -2.57
C VAL A 108 -1.37 -9.83 -2.89
N ALA A 109 -1.77 -10.59 -3.93
CA ALA A 109 -3.17 -10.76 -4.33
C ALA A 109 -4.04 -11.19 -3.12
N ARG A 110 -3.60 -12.22 -2.40
CA ARG A 110 -4.28 -12.72 -1.20
C ARG A 110 -4.30 -11.71 -0.07
N ALA A 111 -3.15 -11.11 0.25
CA ALA A 111 -3.04 -10.14 1.33
C ALA A 111 -3.85 -8.85 1.05
N TYR A 112 -4.05 -8.53 -0.23
CA TYR A 112 -4.83 -7.40 -0.70
C TYR A 112 -6.32 -7.69 -0.59
N HIS A 113 -6.79 -8.87 -1.01
CA HIS A 113 -8.17 -9.33 -0.80
C HIS A 113 -8.58 -9.27 0.68
N MET A 114 -7.74 -9.79 1.59
CA MET A 114 -7.99 -9.68 3.03
C MET A 114 -8.10 -8.23 3.51
N GLN A 115 -7.28 -7.33 2.96
CA GLN A 115 -7.39 -5.91 3.29
C GLN A 115 -8.74 -5.35 2.82
N LYS A 116 -9.22 -5.71 1.63
CA LYS A 116 -10.51 -5.25 1.11
C LYS A 116 -11.68 -5.73 1.94
N LEU A 117 -11.65 -6.98 2.40
CA LEU A 117 -12.63 -7.49 3.37
C LEU A 117 -12.60 -6.68 4.67
N LEU A 118 -11.40 -6.39 5.20
CA LEU A 118 -11.24 -5.64 6.45
C LEU A 118 -11.82 -4.22 6.36
N VAL A 119 -11.72 -3.58 5.19
CA VAL A 119 -12.25 -2.23 4.96
C VAL A 119 -13.63 -2.23 4.29
N PHE A 120 -14.29 -3.40 4.18
CA PHE A 120 -15.62 -3.59 3.59
C PHE A 120 -15.74 -3.14 2.13
N GLN A 121 -14.64 -3.18 1.38
CA GLN A 121 -14.59 -2.92 -0.08
C GLN A 121 -14.69 -4.21 -0.91
N GLU A 122 -14.64 -5.36 -0.26
CA GLU A 122 -14.90 -6.69 -0.81
C GLU A 122 -15.96 -7.34 0.09
N ASP A 123 -16.89 -8.08 -0.52
CA ASP A 123 -18.00 -8.77 0.13
C ASP A 123 -17.97 -10.29 -0.06
N VAL A 124 -17.07 -10.81 -0.90
CA VAL A 124 -16.81 -12.25 -1.11
C VAL A 124 -15.66 -12.70 -0.20
N PRO A 125 -15.92 -13.44 0.89
CA PRO A 125 -14.90 -13.81 1.86
C PRO A 125 -13.92 -14.87 1.37
N ASP A 126 -14.36 -15.73 0.46
CA ASP A 126 -13.53 -16.75 -0.16
C ASP A 126 -12.70 -16.14 -1.30
N PHE A 127 -11.37 -16.30 -1.23
CA PHE A 127 -10.47 -15.68 -2.20
C PHE A 127 -10.58 -16.31 -3.58
N GLU A 128 -10.81 -17.62 -3.66
CA GLU A 128 -10.91 -18.31 -4.96
C GLU A 128 -12.15 -17.86 -5.73
N THR A 129 -13.28 -17.76 -5.05
CA THR A 129 -14.50 -17.19 -5.61
C THR A 129 -14.27 -15.75 -6.06
N ALA A 130 -13.62 -14.92 -5.23
CA ALA A 130 -13.31 -13.53 -5.57
C ALA A 130 -12.37 -13.40 -6.78
N TRP A 131 -11.41 -14.32 -6.92
CA TRP A 131 -10.49 -14.40 -8.06
C TRP A 131 -11.22 -14.69 -9.37
N LYS A 132 -12.16 -15.64 -9.36
CA LYS A 132 -12.98 -16.02 -10.54
C LYS A 132 -13.94 -14.91 -10.97
N LEU A 133 -14.35 -14.02 -10.06
CA LEU A 133 -15.26 -12.89 -10.37
C LEU A 133 -14.61 -11.71 -11.11
N GLN A 134 -13.28 -11.69 -11.26
CA GLN A 134 -12.57 -10.52 -11.80
C GLN A 134 -13.06 -10.08 -13.18
N ALA A 135 -13.35 -11.04 -14.08
CA ALA A 135 -13.86 -10.73 -15.42
C ALA A 135 -15.25 -10.09 -15.39
N ALA A 136 -16.16 -10.59 -14.55
CA ALA A 136 -17.48 -10.00 -14.32
C ALA A 136 -17.35 -8.58 -13.73
N ARG A 137 -16.46 -8.41 -12.75
CA ARG A 137 -16.19 -7.12 -12.12
C ARG A 137 -15.59 -6.08 -13.07
N ARG A 138 -14.81 -6.49 -14.07
CA ARG A 138 -14.36 -5.57 -15.13
C ARG A 138 -15.52 -5.04 -15.97
N ARG A 139 -16.62 -5.79 -16.09
CA ARG A 139 -17.86 -5.36 -16.76
C ARG A 139 -18.80 -4.58 -15.85
N GLY A 140 -18.41 -4.30 -14.60
CA GLY A 140 -19.24 -3.61 -13.63
C GLY A 140 -20.25 -4.51 -12.90
N GLU A 141 -20.19 -5.82 -13.09
CA GLU A 141 -21.04 -6.80 -12.40
C GLU A 141 -20.44 -7.15 -11.03
N HIS A 142 -21.29 -7.49 -10.05
CA HIS A 142 -20.84 -7.94 -8.72
C HIS A 142 -19.84 -7.00 -8.02
N ILE A 143 -20.05 -5.69 -8.17
CA ILE A 143 -19.26 -4.65 -7.49
C ILE A 143 -19.90 -4.35 -6.14
N PRO A 144 -19.17 -4.54 -5.02
CA PRO A 144 -19.66 -4.18 -3.70
C PRO A 144 -19.92 -2.67 -3.62
N ALA A 145 -21.00 -2.26 -2.96
CA ALA A 145 -21.44 -0.86 -2.90
C ALA A 145 -20.39 0.13 -2.33
N ASN A 146 -19.46 -0.35 -1.49
CA ASN A 146 -18.41 0.48 -0.90
C ASN A 146 -17.07 0.40 -1.65
N CYS A 147 -17.01 -0.36 -2.75
CA CYS A 147 -15.83 -0.40 -3.60
C CYS A 147 -15.82 0.87 -4.45
N PRO A 148 -14.82 1.76 -4.27
CA PRO A 148 -14.83 3.06 -4.94
C PRO A 148 -14.46 2.94 -6.42
N ASP A 149 -13.82 1.84 -6.82
CA ASP A 149 -13.45 1.58 -8.20
C ASP A 149 -13.30 0.06 -8.49
N PRO A 150 -13.88 -0.47 -9.57
CA PRO A 150 -13.77 -1.89 -9.95
C PRO A 150 -12.35 -2.43 -10.12
N PHE A 151 -11.38 -1.58 -10.49
CA PHE A 151 -9.96 -1.94 -10.59
C PHE A 151 -9.41 -2.50 -9.27
N MET A 152 -9.94 -2.02 -8.14
CA MET A 152 -9.53 -2.47 -6.81
C MET A 152 -9.94 -3.91 -6.48
N LEU A 153 -10.70 -4.56 -7.36
CA LEU A 153 -11.08 -5.97 -7.24
C LEU A 153 -10.37 -6.85 -8.27
N GLN A 154 -9.42 -6.29 -9.02
CA GLN A 154 -8.63 -7.00 -10.03
C GLN A 154 -7.37 -7.58 -9.41
N TYR A 155 -7.53 -8.61 -8.58
CA TYR A 155 -6.46 -9.30 -7.84
C TYR A 155 -5.29 -9.84 -8.70
N GLY A 156 -5.52 -10.15 -9.98
CA GLY A 156 -4.50 -10.54 -10.95
C GLY A 156 -3.82 -9.36 -11.64
N SER A 157 -4.39 -8.15 -11.56
CA SER A 157 -3.83 -6.94 -12.18
C SER A 157 -3.06 -6.08 -11.18
N ILE A 158 -3.56 -5.96 -9.94
CA ILE A 158 -2.93 -5.14 -8.89
C ILE A 158 -1.45 -5.51 -8.67
N PRO A 159 -1.08 -6.79 -8.50
CA PRO A 159 0.31 -7.18 -8.30
C PRO A 159 1.04 -7.57 -9.59
N ARG A 160 0.53 -7.17 -10.78
CA ARG A 160 1.24 -7.35 -12.04
C ARG A 160 2.27 -6.23 -12.20
N PHE A 161 3.44 -6.40 -11.60
CA PHE A 161 4.42 -5.33 -11.39
C PHE A 161 5.31 -5.08 -12.59
N GLY A 162 5.55 -6.05 -13.47
CA GLY A 162 6.42 -5.91 -14.65
C GLY A 162 6.10 -4.66 -15.48
N PRO A 163 4.86 -4.52 -16.00
CA PRO A 163 4.45 -3.31 -16.74
C PRO A 163 4.51 -2.03 -15.90
N GLN A 164 4.25 -2.12 -14.59
CA GLN A 164 4.26 -0.96 -13.69
C GLN A 164 5.70 -0.44 -13.46
N VAL A 165 6.64 -1.36 -13.24
CA VAL A 165 8.07 -1.07 -13.07
C VAL A 165 8.69 -0.61 -14.39
N GLU A 166 8.34 -1.23 -15.51
CA GLU A 166 8.78 -0.80 -16.83
C GLU A 166 8.34 0.64 -17.11
N ARG A 167 7.06 0.97 -16.87
CA ARG A 167 6.55 2.34 -17.02
C ARG A 167 7.30 3.33 -16.12
N LEU A 168 7.57 2.95 -14.86
CA LEU A 168 8.31 3.79 -13.93
C LEU A 168 9.73 4.07 -14.46
N LEU A 169 10.45 3.05 -14.91
CA LEU A 169 11.82 3.17 -15.44
C LEU A 169 11.89 3.99 -16.75
N ARG A 170 10.81 4.03 -17.54
CA ARG A 170 10.71 4.92 -18.70
C ARG A 170 10.50 6.40 -18.33
N THR A 171 10.01 6.66 -17.11
CA THR A 171 9.60 8.01 -16.67
C THR A 171 10.59 8.61 -15.69
N VAL A 172 11.16 7.80 -14.80
CA VAL A 172 12.01 8.22 -13.68
C VAL A 172 13.41 7.62 -13.88
N PRO A 173 14.48 8.42 -13.75
CA PRO A 173 15.84 7.91 -13.88
C PRO A 173 16.14 6.86 -12.81
N ARG A 174 16.88 5.81 -13.18
CA ARG A 174 17.07 4.61 -12.35
C ARG A 174 17.66 4.91 -10.97
N GLU A 175 18.56 5.89 -10.91
CA GLU A 175 19.25 6.37 -9.72
C GLU A 175 18.34 7.14 -8.74
N ALA A 176 17.20 7.63 -9.22
CA ALA A 176 16.17 8.24 -8.38
C ALA A 176 15.17 7.20 -7.84
N ILE A 177 15.42 5.90 -8.05
CA ILE A 177 14.55 4.81 -7.59
C ILE A 177 15.32 3.80 -6.74
N LEU A 178 14.85 3.59 -5.51
CA LEU A 178 15.23 2.45 -4.69
C LEU A 178 14.18 1.34 -4.83
N PHE A 179 14.57 0.21 -5.42
CA PHE A 179 13.75 -1.00 -5.39
C PHE A 179 14.15 -1.86 -4.19
N VAL A 180 13.15 -2.33 -3.45
CA VAL A 180 13.30 -3.17 -2.27
C VAL A 180 12.50 -4.44 -2.50
N ARG A 181 13.16 -5.59 -2.38
CA ARG A 181 12.47 -6.88 -2.33
C ARG A 181 11.98 -7.14 -0.92
N TYR A 182 10.70 -7.46 -0.79
CA TYR A 182 10.05 -7.71 0.50
C TYR A 182 10.69 -8.85 1.28
N ASP A 183 11.17 -9.90 0.61
CA ASP A 183 11.82 -11.03 1.26
C ASP A 183 13.13 -10.63 1.94
N ASP A 184 13.92 -9.77 1.29
CA ASP A 184 15.14 -9.21 1.86
C ASP A 184 14.81 -8.29 3.04
N PHE A 185 13.78 -7.46 2.90
CA PHE A 185 13.28 -6.61 3.99
C PHE A 185 12.74 -7.40 5.19
N LYS A 186 12.12 -8.56 4.95
CA LYS A 186 11.67 -9.46 6.02
C LYS A 186 12.86 -10.14 6.70
N ARG A 187 13.89 -10.52 5.92
CA ARG A 187 15.10 -11.20 6.42
C ARG A 187 15.96 -10.27 7.26
N ASP A 188 16.25 -9.07 6.76
CA ASP A 188 17.08 -8.08 7.45
C ASP A 188 16.52 -6.66 7.23
N PRO A 189 15.56 -6.22 8.06
CA PRO A 189 14.99 -4.89 7.94
C PRO A 189 16.00 -3.78 8.29
N GLY A 190 17.03 -4.08 9.08
CA GLY A 190 18.07 -3.10 9.45
C GLY A 190 18.96 -2.76 8.27
N GLU A 191 19.32 -3.76 7.47
CA GLU A 191 20.08 -3.56 6.25
C GLU A 191 19.32 -2.74 5.22
N ILE A 192 18.05 -3.10 4.95
CA ILE A 192 17.21 -2.32 4.04
C ILE A 192 16.98 -0.89 4.55
N TYR A 193 16.86 -0.71 5.86
CA TYR A 193 16.75 0.63 6.44
C TYR A 193 18.01 1.47 6.16
N ARG A 194 19.21 0.94 6.39
CA ARG A 194 20.47 1.63 6.06
C ARG A 194 20.61 1.93 4.57
N GLN A 195 20.21 1.00 3.70
CA GLN A 195 20.17 1.25 2.25
C GLN A 195 19.21 2.39 1.90
N ALA A 196 18.04 2.46 2.55
CA ALA A 196 17.12 3.57 2.37
C ALA A 196 17.71 4.89 2.88
N LEU A 197 18.40 4.90 4.02
CA LEU A 197 19.08 6.10 4.52
C LEU A 197 20.17 6.57 3.55
N GLN A 198 21.01 5.66 3.04
CA GLN A 198 22.04 5.97 2.06
C GLN A 198 21.43 6.56 0.77
N PHE A 199 20.39 5.92 0.24
CA PHE A 199 19.66 6.40 -0.94
C PHE A 199 19.08 7.80 -0.74
N LEU A 200 18.55 8.07 0.46
CA LEU A 200 17.98 9.35 0.85
C LEU A 200 19.04 10.35 1.35
N ARG A 201 20.31 9.97 1.39
CA ARG A 201 21.45 10.76 1.90
C ARG A 201 21.25 11.22 3.36
N MET A 202 20.74 10.32 4.18
CA MET A 202 20.57 10.50 5.62
C MET A 202 21.70 9.78 6.39
N PRO A 203 22.18 10.32 7.51
CA PRO A 203 23.09 9.61 8.40
C PRO A 203 22.39 8.40 9.04
N ASP A 204 23.14 7.39 9.48
CA ASP A 204 22.58 6.32 10.32
C ASP A 204 22.25 6.88 11.71
N ASP A 205 21.02 6.66 12.18
CA ASP A 205 20.57 7.06 13.53
C ASP A 205 20.76 5.96 14.58
N GLY A 206 21.41 4.85 14.22
CA GLY A 206 21.74 3.77 15.14
C GLY A 206 20.54 2.91 15.56
N ARG A 207 19.45 2.96 14.78
CA ARG A 207 18.24 2.17 15.06
C ARG A 207 18.56 0.67 15.09
N ALA A 208 18.23 0.03 16.21
CA ALA A 208 18.33 -1.43 16.39
C ALA A 208 16.96 -2.16 16.29
N GLU A 209 15.84 -1.44 16.44
CA GLU A 209 14.51 -2.05 16.51
C GLU A 209 13.68 -1.87 15.23
N PHE A 210 13.18 -3.01 14.72
CA PHE A 210 12.40 -3.10 13.49
C PHE A 210 11.12 -3.92 13.71
N PRO A 211 10.16 -3.43 14.51
CA PRO A 211 8.91 -4.14 14.76
C PRO A 211 8.08 -4.29 13.48
N VAL A 212 7.43 -5.44 13.31
CA VAL A 212 6.55 -5.68 12.15
C VAL A 212 5.27 -4.84 12.28
N MET A 213 5.00 -4.01 11.26
CA MET A 213 3.82 -3.16 11.24
C MET A 213 2.71 -3.76 10.37
N GLY A 214 1.47 -3.69 10.88
CA GLY A 214 0.27 -4.10 10.14
C GLY A 214 0.14 -5.62 9.87
N PRO A 215 0.24 -6.49 10.90
CA PRO A 215 0.00 -7.92 10.72
C PRO A 215 -1.43 -8.18 10.20
N SER A 216 -1.64 -9.34 9.57
CA SER A 216 -2.96 -9.78 9.07
C SER A 216 -3.99 -9.81 10.21
N ARG A 217 -5.12 -9.11 10.04
CA ARG A 217 -6.14 -8.90 11.06
C ARG A 217 -7.55 -9.05 10.49
N MET A 218 -8.49 -9.41 11.36
CA MET A 218 -9.94 -9.33 11.16
C MET A 218 -10.59 -8.56 12.30
N HIS A 219 -11.77 -7.99 12.05
CA HIS A 219 -12.61 -7.44 13.10
C HIS A 219 -13.15 -8.56 14.01
N ARG A 220 -13.06 -8.38 15.33
CA ARG A 220 -13.70 -9.25 16.33
C ARG A 220 -15.21 -9.13 16.33
N PHE A 221 -15.72 -7.94 16.01
CA PHE A 221 -17.14 -7.62 15.95
C PHE A 221 -17.50 -7.09 14.54
N PRO A 222 -17.71 -7.97 13.55
CA PRO A 222 -17.86 -7.57 12.15
C PRO A 222 -19.05 -6.63 11.89
N LEU A 223 -20.18 -6.84 12.58
CA LEU A 223 -21.37 -5.98 12.44
C LEU A 223 -21.11 -4.54 12.92
N LEU A 224 -20.48 -4.39 14.09
CA LEU A 224 -20.12 -3.09 14.63
C LEU A 224 -19.09 -2.38 13.74
N ALA A 225 -18.11 -3.13 13.24
CA ALA A 225 -17.13 -2.60 12.29
C ALA A 225 -17.80 -2.18 10.97
N LYS A 226 -18.73 -2.97 10.44
CA LYS A 226 -19.49 -2.64 9.23
C LYS A 226 -20.29 -1.35 9.44
N LEU A 227 -20.96 -1.20 10.58
CA LEU A 227 -21.69 0.01 10.94
C LEU A 227 -20.79 1.25 11.00
N PHE A 228 -19.56 1.12 11.51
CA PHE A 228 -18.61 2.21 11.63
C PHE A 228 -17.94 2.60 10.30
N HIS A 229 -17.65 1.61 9.46
CA HIS A 229 -16.98 1.82 8.17
C HIS A 229 -17.96 2.22 7.06
N SER A 230 -19.13 1.58 7.04
CA SER A 230 -20.16 1.69 6.02
C SER A 230 -21.56 1.79 6.66
N PRO A 231 -21.84 2.88 7.42
CA PRO A 231 -23.12 3.09 8.06
C PRO A 231 -24.27 3.18 7.04
N PRO A 232 -25.48 2.66 7.36
CA PRO A 232 -26.65 2.83 6.51
C PRO A 232 -27.03 4.31 6.42
N ALA A 233 -27.76 4.66 5.34
CA ALA A 233 -28.07 6.05 4.99
C ALA A 233 -28.57 6.93 6.16
N PRO A 234 -29.48 6.48 7.05
CA PRO A 234 -30.02 7.30 8.12
C PRO A 234 -28.98 7.82 9.12
N ILE A 235 -27.91 7.05 9.35
CA ILE A 235 -26.87 7.39 10.35
C ILE A 235 -25.52 7.71 9.69
N ARG A 236 -25.47 7.77 8.35
CA ARG A 236 -24.21 7.92 7.60
C ARG A 236 -23.48 9.21 7.95
N ILE A 237 -24.20 10.33 8.02
CA ILE A 237 -23.63 11.65 8.33
C ILE A 237 -23.08 11.68 9.77
N PRO A 238 -23.88 11.38 10.83
CA PRO A 238 -23.38 11.45 12.20
C PRO A 238 -22.21 10.48 12.46
N VAL A 239 -22.26 9.25 11.93
CA VAL A 239 -21.15 8.29 12.07
C VAL A 239 -19.90 8.77 11.33
N THR A 240 -20.04 9.37 10.14
CA THR A 240 -18.89 9.90 9.38
C THR A 240 -18.26 11.09 10.09
N GLN A 241 -19.05 11.99 10.66
CA GLN A 241 -18.56 13.13 11.45
C GLN A 241 -17.84 12.66 12.71
N LEU A 242 -18.43 11.74 13.46
CA LEU A 242 -17.80 11.11 14.62
C LEU A 242 -16.47 10.48 14.24
N ARG A 243 -16.45 9.66 13.18
CA ARG A 243 -15.22 9.03 12.68
C ARG A 243 -14.14 10.05 12.34
N ARG A 244 -14.46 11.12 11.61
CA ARG A 244 -13.52 12.20 11.27
C ARG A 244 -12.96 12.86 12.54
N HIS A 245 -13.80 13.14 13.53
CA HIS A 245 -13.38 13.72 14.81
C HIS A 245 -12.43 12.80 15.57
N LEU A 246 -12.79 11.52 15.72
CA LEU A 246 -11.99 10.53 16.44
C LEU A 246 -10.62 10.32 15.77
N VAL A 247 -10.57 10.28 14.43
CA VAL A 247 -9.31 10.17 13.67
C VAL A 247 -8.44 11.41 13.86
N ARG A 248 -9.03 12.62 13.84
CA ARG A 248 -8.30 13.88 14.00
C ARG A 248 -7.69 14.04 15.38
N LYS A 249 -8.42 13.65 16.44
CA LYS A 249 -8.00 13.88 17.84
C LYS A 249 -7.09 12.79 18.41
N ARG A 250 -7.01 11.60 17.80
CA ARG A 250 -6.09 10.50 18.19
C ARG A 250 -6.11 10.17 19.69
N TYR A 251 -7.29 10.12 20.31
CA TYR A 251 -7.42 9.80 21.73
C TYR A 251 -6.73 8.45 22.07
N PRO A 252 -5.79 8.41 23.04
CA PRO A 252 -5.03 7.19 23.37
C PRO A 252 -5.92 5.99 23.74
N VAL A 253 -7.04 6.24 24.41
CA VAL A 253 -8.03 5.20 24.78
C VAL A 253 -8.66 4.56 23.54
N ILE A 254 -8.96 5.34 22.50
CA ILE A 254 -9.53 4.84 21.26
C ILE A 254 -8.49 4.01 20.49
N GLU A 255 -7.23 4.43 20.50
CA GLU A 255 -6.15 3.64 19.89
C GLU A 255 -5.92 2.30 20.61
N LYS A 256 -6.03 2.27 21.95
CA LYS A 256 -6.02 1.02 22.73
C LYS A 256 -7.23 0.14 22.43
N LEU A 257 -8.43 0.71 22.36
CA LEU A 257 -9.67 -0.01 22.04
C LEU A 257 -9.65 -0.59 20.63
N LYS A 258 -9.20 0.17 19.64
CA LYS A 258 -9.01 -0.30 18.26
C LYS A 258 -8.19 -1.59 18.22
N ARG A 259 -7.09 -1.68 18.99
CA ARG A 259 -6.27 -2.92 19.04
C ARG A 259 -7.06 -4.13 19.56
N ARG A 260 -7.96 -3.93 20.53
CA ARG A 260 -8.84 -4.97 21.07
C ARG A 260 -9.98 -5.34 20.12
N MET A 261 -10.33 -4.48 19.15
CA MET A 261 -11.34 -4.78 18.13
C MET A 261 -10.82 -5.73 17.02
N TYR A 262 -9.53 -6.04 16.99
CA TYR A 262 -8.94 -6.94 15.99
C TYR A 262 -8.54 -8.29 16.59
N ARG A 263 -8.67 -9.36 15.80
CA ARG A 263 -8.02 -10.67 16.02
C ARG A 263 -7.07 -10.97 14.87
N GLN A 264 -6.03 -11.77 15.14
CA GLN A 264 -5.15 -12.26 14.09
C GLN A 264 -5.91 -13.25 13.21
N GLN A 265 -5.69 -13.18 11.90
CA GLN A 265 -6.28 -14.10 10.94
C GLN A 265 -5.17 -14.91 10.28
N GLN A 266 -5.32 -16.22 10.29
CA GLN A 266 -4.48 -17.12 9.50
C GLN A 266 -4.95 -17.09 8.04
N ARG A 267 -3.99 -17.05 7.11
CA ARG A 267 -4.29 -17.00 5.68
C ARG A 267 -4.59 -18.42 5.20
N GLN A 268 -5.84 -18.70 4.85
CA GLN A 268 -6.18 -19.95 4.17
C GLN A 268 -5.48 -20.00 2.82
N MET A 269 -4.79 -21.10 2.54
CA MET A 269 -4.15 -21.29 1.24
C MET A 269 -5.22 -21.56 0.20
N PRO A 270 -5.10 -21.01 -1.02
CA PRO A 270 -5.96 -21.39 -2.12
C PRO A 270 -5.80 -22.88 -2.43
N SER A 271 -6.77 -23.44 -3.15
CA SER A 271 -6.66 -24.77 -3.73
C SER A 271 -5.36 -24.91 -4.55
N PRO A 272 -4.75 -26.11 -4.62
CA PRO A 272 -3.59 -26.35 -5.48
C PRO A 272 -3.81 -25.89 -6.92
N GLU A 273 -5.03 -26.08 -7.44
CA GLU A 273 -5.45 -25.68 -8.77
C GLU A 273 -5.36 -24.16 -8.95
N LEU A 274 -5.92 -23.38 -8.01
CA LEU A 274 -5.82 -21.93 -8.07
C LEU A 274 -4.37 -21.44 -7.85
N GLN A 275 -3.59 -22.10 -7.00
CA GLN A 275 -2.18 -21.74 -6.83
C GLN A 275 -1.42 -21.87 -8.16
N GLN A 276 -1.65 -22.98 -8.89
CA GLN A 276 -1.05 -23.20 -10.19
C GLN A 276 -1.52 -22.16 -11.22
N GLU A 277 -2.83 -21.88 -11.27
CA GLU A 277 -3.40 -20.85 -12.16
C GLU A 277 -2.75 -19.48 -11.90
N MET A 278 -2.61 -19.08 -10.63
CA MET A 278 -1.98 -17.82 -10.27
C MET A 278 -0.49 -17.79 -10.64
N LEU A 279 0.24 -18.90 -10.46
CA LEU A 279 1.65 -18.98 -10.86
C LEU A 279 1.80 -18.84 -12.37
N GLU A 280 0.96 -19.48 -13.16
CA GLU A 280 0.94 -19.34 -14.62
C GLU A 280 0.60 -17.91 -15.05
N HIS A 281 -0.40 -17.30 -14.40
CA HIS A 281 -0.80 -15.92 -14.66
C HIS A 281 0.33 -14.91 -14.37
N PHE A 282 1.06 -15.08 -13.27
CA PHE A 282 2.13 -14.16 -12.87
C PHE A 282 3.51 -14.50 -13.45
N ARG A 283 3.73 -15.70 -13.99
CA ARG A 283 5.05 -16.12 -14.50
C ARG A 283 5.66 -15.14 -15.51
N PRO A 284 4.95 -14.67 -16.55
CA PRO A 284 5.51 -13.70 -17.50
C PRO A 284 5.91 -12.38 -16.83
N ASP A 285 5.15 -11.97 -15.81
CA ASP A 285 5.39 -10.75 -15.05
C ASP A 285 6.64 -10.87 -14.17
N VAL A 286 6.80 -11.97 -13.45
CA VAL A 286 7.97 -12.24 -12.61
C VAL A 286 9.24 -12.32 -13.46
N LEU A 287 9.20 -13.02 -14.61
CA LEU A 287 10.34 -13.07 -15.53
C LEU A 287 10.69 -11.70 -16.11
N ALA A 288 9.71 -10.82 -16.32
CA ALA A 288 9.97 -9.44 -16.72
C ALA A 288 10.67 -8.65 -15.61
N LEU A 289 10.26 -8.81 -14.35
CA LEU A 289 10.91 -8.19 -13.20
C LEU A 289 12.37 -8.66 -13.03
N GLU A 290 12.66 -9.95 -13.22
CA GLU A 290 14.04 -10.46 -13.19
C GLU A 290 14.92 -9.73 -14.21
N ARG A 291 14.43 -9.56 -15.44
CA ARG A 291 15.16 -8.81 -16.49
C ARG A 291 15.32 -7.33 -16.16
N LEU A 292 14.27 -6.68 -15.66
CA LEU A 292 14.27 -5.24 -15.39
C LEU A 292 15.13 -4.87 -14.17
N LEU A 293 15.18 -5.74 -13.16
CA LEU A 293 15.79 -5.43 -11.85
C LEU A 293 17.08 -6.20 -11.60
N GLY A 294 17.38 -7.25 -12.38
CA GLY A 294 18.53 -8.14 -12.15
C GLY A 294 18.40 -9.01 -10.90
N TRP A 295 17.18 -9.14 -10.36
CA TRP A 295 16.91 -9.96 -9.19
C TRP A 295 16.75 -11.44 -9.57
N ASN A 296 17.14 -12.34 -8.67
CA ASN A 296 16.72 -13.74 -8.71
C ASN A 296 15.36 -13.88 -8.01
N LEU A 297 14.31 -14.18 -8.78
CA LEU A 297 12.92 -14.32 -8.31
C LEU A 297 12.37 -15.73 -8.54
N GLN A 298 13.24 -16.73 -8.63
CA GLN A 298 12.82 -18.13 -8.84
C GLN A 298 11.94 -18.65 -7.70
N ASP A 299 12.14 -18.16 -6.48
CA ASP A 299 11.28 -18.45 -5.32
C ASP A 299 9.87 -17.84 -5.44
N TRP A 300 9.64 -16.89 -6.36
CA TRP A 300 8.30 -16.39 -6.65
C TRP A 300 7.55 -17.24 -7.67
N LEU A 301 8.25 -18.13 -8.39
CA LEU A 301 7.70 -19.02 -9.40
C LEU A 301 7.36 -20.41 -8.87
N THR A 302 7.51 -20.64 -7.57
CA THR A 302 7.16 -21.90 -6.90
C THR A 302 5.92 -21.71 -6.01
N PRO A 303 5.09 -22.76 -5.84
CA PRO A 303 3.98 -22.70 -4.90
C PRO A 303 4.49 -22.41 -3.48
N PRO A 304 3.80 -21.53 -2.72
CA PRO A 304 4.18 -21.27 -1.35
C PRO A 304 4.05 -22.56 -0.51
N VAL A 305 5.14 -22.97 0.13
CA VAL A 305 5.15 -24.13 1.03
C VAL A 305 4.27 -23.81 2.24
N ALA A 306 3.36 -24.72 2.60
CA ALA A 306 2.52 -24.57 3.80
C ALA A 306 3.40 -24.43 5.06
N GLY A 307 3.33 -23.28 5.75
CA GLY A 307 3.89 -23.12 7.10
C GLY A 307 4.99 -22.08 7.33
N ARG A 308 5.08 -20.99 6.55
CA ARG A 308 5.98 -19.84 6.85
C ARG A 308 5.26 -18.51 7.06
#